data_AF-A0A2T6E843-F1
#
_entry.id   AF-A0A2T6E843-F1
#
_cell.length_a   1.000
_cell.length_b   1.000
_cell.length_c   1.000
_cell.angle_alpha   90.00
_cell.angle_beta   90.00
_cell.angle_gamma   90.00
#
_symmetry.space_group_name_H-M   'P 1'
#
loop_
_entity.id
_entity.type
_entity.pdbx_description
1 polymer ?
#
loop_
_entity_poly.entity_id
_entity_poly.type
_entity_poly.pdbx_seq_one_letter_code
_entity_poly.pdbx_strand_id
1 'polypeptide(L)'
;MKKTHRNTFIATALAVALTASASGAFAWGGNDRGQDPSERFNYIFTELNLTEDQAEDVLDVMRTFRDDQRQAMQARRDSGAGRPSAEEFADLRAQAHTALSDQLGTVLSATQVEELMTYLEFHGPMMGGGRHHGRGPQDGQPMPPAPAE
;
A
#
# COMPACT_ATOMS: atom_id res chain seq x y z
N MET A 1 -40.59 4.92 38.73
CA MET A 1 -40.63 5.64 37.43
C MET A 1 -39.27 5.53 36.78
N LYS A 2 -39.22 5.07 35.52
CA LYS A 2 -38.03 5.02 34.66
C LYS A 2 -37.48 6.43 34.40
N LYS A 3 -36.16 6.59 34.29
CA LYS A 3 -35.49 7.42 33.28
C LYS A 3 -34.05 6.92 33.10
N THR A 4 -33.82 6.36 31.92
CA THR A 4 -32.54 5.98 31.32
C THR A 4 -31.78 7.23 30.86
N HIS A 5 -30.47 7.27 31.11
CA HIS A 5 -29.54 8.19 30.43
C HIS A 5 -28.37 7.32 29.95
N ARG A 6 -28.41 6.80 28.70
CA ARG A 6 -27.94 7.42 27.44
C ARG A 6 -26.45 7.76 27.45
N ASN A 7 -25.71 6.95 26.69
CA ASN A 7 -24.34 7.13 26.19
C ASN A 7 -23.91 8.59 26.14
N THR A 8 -22.78 8.89 26.79
CA THR A 8 -22.04 10.13 26.54
C THR A 8 -20.62 9.74 26.17
N PHE A 9 -20.41 9.43 24.89
CA PHE A 9 -19.09 9.43 24.29
C PHE A 9 -18.62 10.89 24.23
N ILE A 10 -17.53 11.19 24.92
CA ILE A 10 -16.84 12.47 24.82
C ILE A 10 -16.00 12.39 23.53
N ALA A 11 -16.55 12.95 22.46
CA ALA A 11 -15.82 13.16 21.21
C ALA A 11 -14.97 14.42 21.34
N THR A 12 -13.68 14.24 21.63
CA THR A 12 -12.68 15.29 21.57
C THR A 12 -12.43 15.64 20.10
N ALA A 13 -12.98 16.75 19.64
CA ALA A 13 -12.76 17.24 18.28
C ALA A 13 -11.32 17.78 18.15
N LEU A 14 -10.42 16.96 17.60
CA LEU A 14 -9.11 17.43 17.15
C LEU A 14 -9.28 17.94 15.71
N ALA A 15 -9.36 19.25 15.54
CA ALA A 15 -9.38 19.88 14.23
C ALA A 15 -7.97 19.84 13.62
N VAL A 16 -7.68 18.84 12.79
CA VAL A 16 -6.50 18.84 11.93
C VAL A 16 -6.89 19.61 10.67
N ALA A 17 -6.32 20.81 10.52
CA ALA A 17 -6.39 21.56 9.27
C ALA A 17 -5.55 20.83 8.20
N LEU A 18 -6.17 19.86 7.52
CA LEU A 18 -5.63 19.27 6.30
C LEU A 18 -5.62 20.38 5.24
N THR A 19 -4.43 20.90 4.98
CA THR A 19 -4.19 21.87 3.93
C THR A 19 -4.49 21.17 2.61
N ALA A 20 -5.56 21.59 1.94
CA ALA A 20 -5.98 21.09 0.64
C ALA A 20 -4.85 21.31 -0.38
N SER A 21 -4.07 20.26 -0.61
CA SER A 21 -3.14 20.17 -1.73
C SER A 21 -3.93 19.66 -2.92
N ALA A 22 -4.75 20.54 -3.50
CA ALA A 22 -5.38 20.27 -4.77
C ALA A 22 -4.31 20.17 -5.88
N SER A 23 -4.55 19.26 -6.82
CA SER A 23 -3.91 19.15 -8.13
C SER A 23 -2.72 18.19 -8.22
N GLY A 24 -3.05 16.91 -8.35
CA GLY A 24 -2.15 15.84 -8.78
C GLY A 24 -2.90 14.69 -9.47
N ALA A 25 -3.94 14.98 -10.27
CA ALA A 25 -4.55 14.00 -11.17
C ALA A 25 -3.60 13.71 -12.35
N PHE A 26 -2.43 13.12 -12.09
CA PHE A 26 -1.55 12.59 -13.11
C PHE A 26 -0.83 11.32 -12.65
N ALA A 27 -0.85 10.33 -13.55
CA ALA A 27 -0.05 9.11 -13.61
C ALA A 27 -0.49 7.87 -12.80
N TRP A 28 -1.71 7.37 -13.09
CA TRP A 28 -1.89 5.94 -13.35
C TRP A 28 -1.94 5.71 -14.88
N GLY A 29 -0.91 6.20 -15.57
CA GLY A 29 -0.70 6.02 -17.00
C GLY A 29 0.15 4.78 -17.24
N GLY A 30 -0.51 3.63 -17.31
CA GLY A 30 0.05 2.37 -17.76
C GLY A 30 -1.07 1.58 -18.41
N ASN A 31 -0.94 1.36 -19.71
CA ASN A 31 -1.99 0.88 -20.61
C ASN A 31 -2.25 -0.63 -20.45
N ASP A 32 -2.62 -1.06 -19.25
CA ASP A 32 -3.07 -2.43 -18.97
C ASP A 32 -4.46 -2.36 -18.38
N ARG A 33 -5.32 -3.30 -18.77
CA ARG A 33 -6.69 -3.49 -18.29
C ARG A 33 -6.69 -3.94 -16.82
N GLY A 34 -6.06 -3.15 -15.95
CA GLY A 34 -6.03 -3.33 -14.51
C GLY A 34 -7.39 -2.95 -13.97
N GLN A 35 -8.04 -3.93 -13.36
CA GLN A 35 -9.27 -3.79 -12.59
C GLN A 35 -9.23 -2.51 -11.74
N ASP A 36 -10.30 -1.74 -11.75
CA ASP A 36 -10.41 -0.52 -10.94
C ASP A 36 -10.10 -0.89 -9.47
N PRO A 37 -9.20 -0.17 -8.77
CA PRO A 37 -8.92 -0.44 -7.37
C PRO A 37 -10.19 -0.51 -6.51
N SER A 38 -11.20 0.31 -6.82
CA SER A 38 -12.50 0.29 -6.17
C SER A 38 -13.23 -1.05 -6.37
N GLU A 39 -13.22 -1.61 -7.58
CA GLU A 39 -13.81 -2.94 -7.87
C GLU A 39 -13.10 -4.04 -7.09
N ARG A 40 -11.77 -3.94 -6.95
CA ARG A 40 -10.97 -4.94 -6.23
C ARG A 40 -11.24 -4.93 -4.72
N PHE A 41 -11.42 -3.74 -4.13
CA PHE A 41 -11.66 -3.60 -2.69
C PHE A 41 -13.14 -3.57 -2.31
N ASN A 42 -14.05 -3.55 -3.28
CA ASN A 42 -15.49 -3.47 -3.04
C ASN A 42 -16.00 -4.54 -2.06
N TYR A 43 -15.47 -5.77 -2.14
CA TYR A 43 -15.81 -6.83 -1.20
C TYR A 43 -15.48 -6.45 0.25
N ILE A 44 -14.24 -6.02 0.53
CA ILE A 44 -13.84 -5.66 1.90
C ILE A 44 -14.53 -4.38 2.36
N PHE A 45 -14.76 -3.41 1.48
CA PHE A 45 -15.48 -2.18 1.84
C PHE A 45 -16.94 -2.45 2.19
N THR A 46 -17.59 -3.39 1.49
CA THR A 46 -18.94 -3.85 1.82
C THR A 46 -18.97 -4.57 3.16
N GLU A 47 -18.00 -5.47 3.41
CA GLU A 47 -17.90 -6.21 4.69
C GLU A 47 -17.69 -5.26 5.88
N LEU A 48 -16.84 -4.25 5.71
CA LEU A 48 -16.58 -3.19 6.69
C LEU A 48 -17.73 -2.17 6.81
N ASN A 49 -18.74 -2.29 5.95
CA ASN A 49 -19.88 -1.38 5.85
C ASN A 49 -19.46 0.09 5.72
N LEU A 50 -18.46 0.35 4.86
CA LEU A 50 -17.99 1.71 4.57
C LEU A 50 -19.03 2.47 3.73
N THR A 51 -19.17 3.77 3.98
CA THR A 51 -19.89 4.64 3.04
C THR A 51 -19.09 4.83 1.76
N GLU A 52 -19.72 5.28 0.68
CA GLU A 52 -19.04 5.63 -0.57
C GLU A 52 -17.92 6.66 -0.32
N ASP A 53 -18.20 7.70 0.46
CA ASP A 53 -17.22 8.73 0.84
C ASP A 53 -16.03 8.12 1.61
N GLN A 54 -16.28 7.24 2.59
CA GLN A 54 -15.21 6.57 3.35
C GLN A 54 -14.38 5.63 2.47
N ALA A 55 -15.03 4.95 1.52
CA ALA A 55 -14.33 4.09 0.58
C ALA A 55 -13.42 4.90 -0.35
N GLU A 56 -13.87 6.07 -0.82
CA GLU A 56 -13.05 6.99 -1.61
C GLU A 56 -11.86 7.51 -0.81
N ASP A 57 -12.08 7.94 0.43
CA ASP A 57 -11.02 8.41 1.34
C ASP A 57 -9.98 7.31 1.62
N VAL A 58 -10.42 6.07 1.84
CA VAL A 58 -9.51 4.92 2.04
C VAL A 58 -8.68 4.66 0.78
N LEU A 59 -9.30 4.72 -0.40
CA LEU A 59 -8.58 4.54 -1.67
C LEU A 59 -7.54 5.64 -1.87
N ASP A 60 -7.83 6.89 -1.51
CA ASP A 60 -6.89 8.00 -1.60
C ASP A 60 -5.71 7.84 -0.64
N VAL A 61 -5.98 7.44 0.61
CA VAL A 61 -4.94 7.10 1.59
C VAL A 61 -4.03 5.99 1.06
N MET A 62 -4.61 4.90 0.57
CA MET A 62 -3.85 3.76 0.04
C MET A 62 -3.03 4.15 -1.20
N ARG A 63 -3.56 5.03 -2.05
CA ARG A 63 -2.86 5.53 -3.24
C ARG A 63 -1.66 6.38 -2.84
N THR A 64 -1.87 7.35 -1.96
CA THR A 64 -0.81 8.23 -1.44
C THR A 64 0.29 7.41 -0.78
N PHE A 65 -0.08 6.48 0.10
CA PHE A 65 0.86 5.59 0.75
C PHE A 65 1.69 4.77 -0.24
N ARG A 66 1.06 4.22 -1.29
CA ARG A 66 1.77 3.46 -2.32
C ARG A 66 2.75 4.33 -3.09
N ASP A 67 2.36 5.54 -3.44
CA ASP A 67 3.19 6.46 -4.20
C ASP A 67 4.40 6.93 -3.36
N ASP A 68 4.23 7.14 -2.05
CA ASP A 68 5.32 7.41 -1.11
C ASP A 68 6.30 6.24 -0.99
N GLN A 69 5.79 5.01 -0.84
CA GLN A 69 6.61 3.80 -0.81
C GLN A 69 7.42 3.63 -2.11
N ARG A 70 6.80 3.91 -3.27
CA ARG A 70 7.48 3.87 -4.56
C ARG A 70 8.62 4.90 -4.62
N GLN A 71 8.38 6.12 -4.14
CA GLN A 71 9.41 7.16 -4.08
C GLN A 71 10.57 6.79 -3.14
N ALA A 72 10.27 6.26 -1.94
CA ALA A 72 11.28 5.80 -1.00
C ALA A 72 12.16 4.68 -1.58
N MET A 73 11.55 3.73 -2.28
CA MET A 73 12.28 2.66 -2.96
C MET A 73 13.10 3.16 -4.14
N GLN A 74 12.59 4.16 -4.89
CA GLN A 74 13.35 4.80 -5.96
C GLN A 74 14.58 5.53 -5.40
N ALA A 75 14.41 6.31 -4.33
CA ALA A 75 15.51 7.01 -3.65
C ALA A 75 16.58 6.04 -3.12
N ARG A 76 16.18 4.88 -2.59
CA ARG A 76 17.12 3.80 -2.21
C ARG A 76 17.90 3.25 -3.39
N ARG A 77 17.27 3.08 -4.55
CA ARG A 77 17.96 2.62 -5.77
C ARG A 77 18.94 3.68 -6.27
N ASP A 78 18.53 4.93 -6.28
CA ASP A 78 19.34 6.06 -6.77
C ASP A 78 20.54 6.34 -5.86
N SER A 79 20.46 6.04 -4.56
CA SER A 79 21.59 6.12 -3.63
C SER A 79 22.60 4.98 -3.79
N GLY A 80 22.33 4.00 -4.66
CA GLY A 80 23.17 2.82 -4.85
C GLY A 80 23.07 1.82 -3.69
N ALA A 81 22.06 1.95 -2.82
CA ALA A 81 21.84 0.98 -1.76
C ALA A 81 21.50 -0.39 -2.38
N GLY A 82 22.19 -1.43 -1.90
CA GLY A 82 21.95 -2.80 -2.31
C GLY A 82 20.54 -3.28 -1.96
N ARG A 83 20.20 -4.50 -2.40
CA ARG A 83 18.95 -5.15 -1.99
C ARG A 83 18.93 -5.29 -0.46
N PRO A 84 17.83 -4.90 0.22
CA PRO A 84 17.70 -5.06 1.67
C PRO A 84 17.93 -6.50 2.10
N SER A 85 18.55 -6.68 3.26
CA SER A 85 18.59 -7.98 3.92
C SER A 85 17.18 -8.45 4.31
N ALA A 86 17.04 -9.72 4.69
CA ALA A 86 15.75 -10.25 5.13
C ALA A 86 15.24 -9.55 6.41
N GLU A 87 16.15 -9.20 7.32
CA GLU A 87 15.86 -8.47 8.55
C GLU A 87 15.46 -7.02 8.26
N GLU A 88 16.23 -6.32 7.43
CA GLU A 88 15.89 -4.95 6.99
C GLU A 88 14.55 -4.91 6.25
N PHE A 89 14.24 -5.95 5.47
CA PHE A 89 12.96 -6.05 4.79
C PHE A 89 11.79 -6.27 5.77
N ALA A 90 11.99 -7.06 6.82
CA ALA A 90 11.00 -7.24 7.87
C ALA A 90 10.75 -5.92 8.62
N ASP A 91 11.80 -5.17 8.93
CA ASP A 91 11.70 -3.86 9.57
C ASP A 91 10.98 -2.84 8.69
N LEU A 92 11.32 -2.78 7.40
CA LEU A 92 10.64 -1.91 6.44
C LEU A 92 9.16 -2.28 6.30
N ARG A 93 8.83 -3.58 6.32
CA ARG A 93 7.45 -4.06 6.29
C ARG A 93 6.69 -3.67 7.55
N ALA A 94 7.29 -3.82 8.74
CA ALA A 94 6.68 -3.42 10.00
C ALA A 94 6.43 -1.91 10.05
N GLN A 95 7.40 -1.09 9.63
CA GLN A 95 7.25 0.36 9.55
C GLN A 95 6.15 0.76 8.56
N ALA A 96 6.11 0.13 7.39
CA ALA A 96 5.07 0.35 6.39
C ALA A 96 3.68 -0.02 6.93
N HIS A 97 3.57 -1.14 7.65
CA HIS A 97 2.32 -1.58 8.27
C HIS A 97 1.81 -0.57 9.30
N THR A 98 2.66 -0.11 10.23
CA THR A 98 2.31 0.91 11.21
C THR A 98 1.88 2.21 10.55
N ALA A 99 2.68 2.71 9.59
CA ALA A 99 2.38 3.97 8.91
C ALA A 99 1.05 3.93 8.15
N LEU A 100 0.74 2.83 7.46
CA LEU A 100 -0.54 2.67 6.76
C LEU A 100 -1.71 2.59 7.76
N SER A 101 -1.56 1.82 8.84
CA SER A 101 -2.58 1.73 9.90
C SER A 101 -2.89 3.10 10.50
N ASP A 102 -1.87 3.91 10.79
CA ASP A 102 -2.02 5.25 11.35
C ASP A 102 -2.75 6.19 10.39
N GLN A 103 -2.43 6.13 9.09
CA GLN A 103 -3.11 6.94 8.06
C GLN A 103 -4.57 6.51 7.89
N LEU A 104 -4.86 5.21 7.83
CA LEU A 104 -6.23 4.70 7.73
C LEU A 104 -7.07 5.04 8.96
N GLY A 105 -6.46 5.09 10.15
CA GLY A 105 -7.13 5.48 11.39
C GLY A 105 -7.67 6.92 11.42
N THR A 106 -7.34 7.74 10.41
CA THR A 106 -7.92 9.09 10.25
C THR A 106 -9.31 9.07 9.63
N VAL A 107 -9.66 8.00 8.89
CA VAL A 107 -10.90 7.89 8.09
C VAL A 107 -11.75 6.67 8.49
N LEU A 108 -11.14 5.68 9.15
CA LEU A 108 -11.77 4.46 9.65
C LEU A 108 -11.70 4.36 11.17
N SER A 109 -12.64 3.60 11.75
CA SER A 109 -12.54 3.21 13.16
C SER A 109 -11.41 2.19 13.38
N ALA A 110 -10.88 2.10 14.61
CA ALA A 110 -9.79 1.17 14.93
C ALA A 110 -10.08 -0.29 14.53
N THR A 111 -11.33 -0.76 14.75
CA THR A 111 -11.75 -2.11 14.35
C THR A 111 -11.76 -2.28 12.83
N GLN A 112 -12.25 -1.29 12.07
CA GLN A 112 -12.24 -1.34 10.61
C GLN A 112 -10.81 -1.28 10.04
N VAL A 113 -9.91 -0.53 10.69
CA VAL A 113 -8.48 -0.53 10.31
C VAL A 113 -7.88 -1.91 10.52
N GLU A 114 -8.11 -2.54 11.67
CA GLU A 114 -7.58 -3.88 11.96
C GLU A 114 -8.06 -4.92 10.95
N GLU A 115 -9.36 -4.92 10.64
CA GLU A 115 -9.97 -5.83 9.65
C GLU A 115 -9.46 -5.56 8.23
N LEU A 116 -9.33 -4.29 7.83
CA LEU A 116 -8.76 -3.93 6.52
C LEU A 116 -7.29 -4.30 6.42
N MET A 117 -6.48 -4.03 7.45
CA MET A 117 -5.05 -4.39 7.49
C MET A 117 -4.86 -5.90 7.41
N THR A 118 -5.69 -6.66 8.13
CA THR A 118 -5.73 -8.12 8.04
C THR A 118 -6.05 -8.56 6.61
N TYR A 119 -7.09 -8.00 6.00
CA TYR A 119 -7.43 -8.30 4.61
C TYR A 119 -6.27 -7.99 3.65
N LEU A 120 -5.59 -6.85 3.81
CA LEU A 120 -4.44 -6.47 2.98
C LEU A 120 -3.23 -7.37 3.19
N GLU A 121 -3.04 -7.96 4.35
CA GLU A 121 -1.98 -8.93 4.58
C GLU A 121 -2.23 -10.25 3.81
N PHE A 122 -3.48 -10.71 3.78
CA PHE A 122 -3.86 -11.96 3.10
C PHE A 122 -4.12 -11.80 1.59
N HIS A 123 -4.67 -10.66 1.17
CA HIS A 123 -5.16 -10.42 -0.21
C HIS A 123 -4.51 -9.21 -0.91
N GLY A 124 -3.70 -8.44 -0.18
CA GLY A 124 -2.97 -7.32 -0.75
C GLY A 124 -1.95 -7.81 -1.79
N PRO A 125 -1.51 -6.92 -2.70
CA PRO A 125 -0.34 -7.18 -3.51
C PRO A 125 0.87 -6.93 -2.61
N MET A 126 0.96 -7.60 -1.47
CA MET A 126 2.12 -7.51 -0.60
C MET A 126 3.22 -8.31 -1.27
N MET A 127 3.94 -7.63 -2.18
CA MET A 127 5.25 -8.00 -2.69
C MET A 127 5.32 -9.50 -2.96
N GLY A 128 4.41 -9.98 -3.82
CA GLY A 128 4.45 -11.33 -4.32
C GLY A 128 5.88 -11.61 -4.73
N GLY A 129 6.50 -12.56 -4.01
CA GLY A 129 7.79 -13.08 -4.36
C GLY A 129 7.73 -13.36 -5.84
N GLY A 130 8.41 -12.52 -6.62
CA GLY A 130 8.64 -12.75 -8.01
C GLY A 130 9.42 -14.05 -8.09
N ARG A 131 8.69 -15.17 -8.14
CA ARG A 131 9.08 -16.29 -8.96
C ARG A 131 9.18 -15.69 -10.36
N HIS A 132 10.36 -15.16 -10.65
CA HIS A 132 10.83 -15.01 -12.00
C HIS A 132 10.78 -16.43 -12.57
N HIS A 133 9.67 -16.73 -13.25
CA HIS A 133 9.66 -17.70 -14.32
C HIS A 133 10.82 -17.35 -15.25
N GLY A 134 11.59 -18.37 -15.58
CA GLY A 134 12.97 -18.25 -16.03
C GLY A 134 13.16 -17.32 -17.23
N ARG A 135 14.22 -16.52 -17.14
CA ARG A 135 15.05 -16.26 -18.31
C ARG A 135 16.18 -17.28 -18.25
N GLY A 136 16.09 -18.30 -19.09
CA GLY A 136 17.15 -19.27 -19.32
C GLY A 136 18.46 -18.61 -19.78
N PRO A 137 19.54 -19.40 -19.90
CA PRO A 137 20.88 -18.90 -20.15
C PRO A 137 20.89 -18.17 -21.48
N GLN A 138 21.29 -16.90 -21.47
CA GLN A 138 21.62 -16.21 -22.70
C GLN A 138 23.09 -16.51 -22.99
N ASP A 139 23.30 -17.74 -23.49
CA ASP A 139 24.42 -18.10 -24.34
C ASP A 139 24.51 -17.05 -25.45
N GLY A 140 25.55 -16.22 -25.38
CA GLY A 140 25.75 -15.12 -26.31
C GLY A 140 27.12 -14.46 -26.21
N GLN A 141 28.07 -15.01 -25.44
CA GLN A 141 29.47 -14.69 -25.66
C GLN A 141 30.00 -15.63 -26.75
N PRO A 142 30.47 -15.11 -27.90
CA PRO A 142 31.27 -15.92 -28.80
C PRO A 142 32.53 -16.35 -28.05
N MET A 143 32.80 -17.66 -28.05
CA MET A 143 34.03 -18.25 -27.51
C MET A 143 35.27 -17.50 -28.03
N PRO A 144 36.29 -17.24 -27.20
CA PRO A 144 37.57 -16.77 -27.72
C PRO A 144 38.15 -17.82 -28.69
N PRO A 145 38.81 -17.40 -29.78
CA PRO A 145 39.40 -18.35 -30.72
C PRO A 145 40.47 -19.19 -30.01
N ALA A 146 40.48 -20.49 -30.30
CA ALA A 146 41.49 -21.41 -29.80
C ALA A 146 42.90 -20.95 -30.20
N PRO A 147 43.93 -21.16 -29.36
CA PRO A 147 45.31 -20.87 -29.74
C PRO A 147 45.71 -21.78 -30.91
N ALA A 148 46.29 -21.17 -31.94
CA ALA A 148 46.85 -21.90 -33.07
C ALA A 148 48.10 -22.69 -32.62
N GLU A 149 48.09 -24.00 -32.86
CA GLU A 149 49.31 -24.82 -32.95
C GLU A 149 49.66 -25.05 -34.42
#